data_AF-X1QL29-F1
#
_entry.id   AF-X1QL29-F1
#
_cell.length_a   1.000
_cell.length_b   1.000
_cell.length_c   1.000
_cell.angle_alpha   90.00
_cell.angle_beta   90.00
_cell.angle_gamma   90.00
#
_symmetry.space_group_name_H-M   'P 1'
#
loop_
_entity.id
_entity.type
_entity.pdbx_description
1 polymer ?
#
loop_
_entity_poly.entity_id
_entity_poly.type
_entity_poly.pdbx_seq_one_letter_code
_entity_poly.pdbx_strand_id
1 'polypeptide(L)'
;MEDEEMLSKIERLVSKLQGHVPNFLKPILTPLYRSLYFRLQLAIVKHKNRNELWEYWRHPILNNGRNLPTDYLHGEERSQFLVRLVQKYVEPSAKILEIGSNVGRNLYYLFNAGYTKLTGVEINKDAIERMELL
;
A
#
# COMPACT_ATOMS: atom_id res chain seq x y z
N MET A 1 15.90 12.89 -3.00
CA MET A 1 17.04 12.43 -2.18
C MET A 1 17.31 13.39 -1.05
N GLU A 2 17.56 14.69 -1.31
CA GLU A 2 17.73 15.71 -0.25
C GLU A 2 16.48 15.89 0.64
N ASP A 3 15.28 15.89 0.05
CA ASP A 3 14.02 16.07 0.77
C ASP A 3 13.68 14.88 1.70
N GLU A 4 13.92 13.65 1.24
CA GLU A 4 13.73 12.43 2.03
C GLU A 4 14.74 12.33 3.18
N GLU A 5 15.98 12.76 2.94
CA GLU A 5 17.01 12.84 3.97
C GLU A 5 16.65 13.90 5.04
N MET A 6 16.12 15.05 4.62
CA MET A 6 15.64 16.10 5.52
C MET A 6 14.46 15.61 6.37
N LEU A 7 13.46 14.95 5.76
CA LEU A 7 12.32 14.37 6.49
C LEU A 7 12.78 13.31 7.49
N SER A 8 13.71 12.43 7.11
CA SER A 8 14.32 11.44 8.00
C SER A 8 15.06 12.08 9.18
N LYS A 9 15.78 13.18 8.95
CA LYS A 9 16.42 13.96 10.03
C LYS A 9 15.39 14.57 10.98
N ILE A 10 14.30 15.14 10.45
CA ILE A 10 13.20 15.70 11.25
C ILE A 10 12.53 14.60 12.08
N GLU A 11 12.22 13.44 11.50
CA GLU A 11 11.65 12.29 12.21
C GLU A 11 12.54 11.81 13.36
N ARG A 12 13.85 11.67 13.11
CA ARG A 12 14.81 11.28 14.15
C ARG A 12 14.88 12.31 15.28
N LEU A 13 14.86 13.59 14.95
CA LEU A 13 14.87 14.67 15.94
C LEU A 13 13.62 14.62 16.82
N VAL A 14 12.45 14.43 16.20
CA VAL A 14 11.18 14.38 16.93
C VAL A 14 11.07 13.13 17.80
N SER A 15 11.48 11.96 17.29
CA SER A 15 11.49 10.72 18.07
C SER A 15 12.32 10.87 19.35
N LYS A 16 13.50 11.52 19.25
CA LYS A 16 14.32 11.86 20.42
C LYS A 16 13.60 12.79 21.40
N LEU A 17 12.94 13.85 20.89
CA LEU A 17 12.20 14.79 21.73
C LEU A 17 11.01 14.13 22.43
N GLN A 18 10.24 13.29 21.72
CA GLN A 18 9.11 12.57 22.30
C GLN A 18 9.50 11.61 23.44
N GLY A 19 10.72 11.06 23.39
CA GLY A 19 11.28 10.26 24.48
C GLY A 19 11.50 11.04 25.78
N HIS A 20 11.57 12.37 25.71
CA HIS A 20 11.78 13.28 26.85
C HIS A 20 10.51 14.06 27.23
N VAL A 21 9.41 13.90 26.48
CA VAL A 21 8.12 14.55 26.78
C VAL A 21 7.38 13.77 27.86
N PRO A 22 7.03 14.40 29.00
CA PRO A 22 6.22 13.77 30.03
C PRO A 22 4.88 13.24 29.50
N ASN A 23 4.44 12.07 30.00
CA ASN A 23 3.25 11.39 29.48
C ASN A 23 1.97 12.25 29.51
N PHE A 24 1.84 13.17 30.46
CA PHE A 24 0.67 14.04 30.58
C PHE A 24 0.62 15.16 29.52
N LEU A 25 1.75 15.49 28.89
CA LEU A 25 1.82 16.48 27.78
C LEU A 25 1.62 15.83 26.41
N LYS A 26 1.81 14.51 26.29
CA LYS A 26 1.67 13.77 25.01
C LYS A 26 0.31 13.98 24.34
N PRO A 27 -0.85 13.90 25.03
CA PRO A 27 -2.16 14.08 24.39
C PRO A 27 -2.36 15.45 23.75
N ILE A 28 -1.68 16.49 24.25
CA ILE A 28 -1.78 17.87 23.74
C ILE A 28 -0.78 18.09 22.61
N LEU A 29 0.45 17.59 22.77
CA LEU A 29 1.54 17.83 21.82
C LEU A 29 1.46 16.90 20.60
N THR A 30 0.95 15.67 20.76
CA THR A 30 0.88 14.68 19.66
C THR A 30 -0.01 15.14 18.51
N PRO A 31 -1.23 15.66 18.71
CA PRO A 31 -2.07 16.15 17.62
C PRO A 31 -1.48 17.36 16.89
N LEU A 32 -0.91 18.32 17.64
CA LEU A 32 -0.25 19.50 17.07
C LEU A 32 0.96 19.11 16.23
N TYR A 33 1.79 18.21 16.75
CA TYR A 33 2.91 17.65 16.01
C TYR A 33 2.46 16.91 14.75
N ARG A 34 1.47 16.00 14.85
CA ARG A 34 0.95 15.27 13.69
C ARG A 34 0.42 16.22 12.62
N SER A 35 -0.27 17.30 13.03
CA SER A 35 -0.76 18.32 12.10
C SER A 35 0.38 19.03 11.38
N LEU A 36 1.42 19.47 12.11
CA LEU A 36 2.57 20.13 11.53
C LEU A 36 3.37 19.19 10.62
N TYR A 37 3.65 17.97 11.07
CA TYR A 37 4.35 16.95 10.30
C TYR A 37 3.60 16.59 9.02
N PHE A 38 2.28 16.44 9.08
CA PHE A 38 1.46 16.18 7.89
C PHE A 38 1.50 17.35 6.89
N ARG A 39 1.48 18.60 7.38
CA ARG A 39 1.63 19.79 6.52
C ARG A 39 3.02 19.88 5.89
N LEU A 40 4.07 19.58 6.65
CA LEU A 40 5.43 19.53 6.14
C LEU A 40 5.58 18.40 5.11
N GLN A 41 5.05 17.21 5.39
CA GLN A 41 4.99 16.15 4.40
C GLN A 41 4.26 16.61 3.15
N LEU A 42 3.07 17.19 3.24
CA LEU A 42 2.36 17.66 2.04
C LEU A 42 3.12 18.74 1.27
N ALA A 43 3.85 19.61 1.97
CA ALA A 43 4.67 20.66 1.33
C ALA A 43 5.95 20.10 0.68
N ILE A 44 6.48 18.99 1.19
CA ILE A 44 7.77 18.40 0.77
C ILE A 44 7.57 17.18 -0.14
N VAL A 45 6.42 16.50 -0.06
CA VAL A 45 6.07 15.35 -0.91
C VAL A 45 5.90 15.89 -2.32
N LYS A 46 7.01 15.83 -3.05
CA LYS A 46 7.05 16.08 -4.46
C LYS A 46 6.16 15.03 -5.12
N HIS A 47 5.18 15.49 -5.90
CA HIS A 47 4.43 14.59 -6.74
C HIS A 47 5.41 13.88 -7.67
N LYS A 48 5.53 12.56 -7.49
CA LYS A 48 6.26 11.72 -8.43
C LYS A 48 5.60 11.86 -9.78
N ASN A 49 6.39 12.12 -10.82
CA ASN A 49 5.88 12.12 -12.17
C ASN A 49 5.46 10.70 -12.58
N ARG A 50 4.74 10.57 -13.70
CA ARG A 50 4.24 9.29 -14.18
C ARG A 50 5.34 8.23 -14.28
N ASN A 51 6.53 8.57 -14.77
CA ASN A 51 7.62 7.61 -14.96
C ASN A 51 8.20 7.17 -13.60
N GLU A 52 8.33 8.09 -12.64
CA GLU A 52 8.76 7.75 -11.27
C GLU A 52 7.75 6.85 -10.56
N LEU A 53 6.44 7.07 -10.75
CA LEU A 53 5.39 6.20 -10.22
C LEU A 53 5.38 4.83 -10.93
N TRP A 54 5.58 4.83 -12.24
CA TRP A 54 5.65 3.60 -13.02
C TRP A 54 6.83 2.74 -12.53
N GLU A 55 8.01 3.34 -12.39
CA GLU A 55 9.20 2.63 -11.93
C GLU A 55 9.04 2.14 -10.49
N TYR A 56 8.41 2.94 -9.63
CA TYR A 56 8.08 2.55 -8.26
C TYR A 56 7.27 1.25 -8.21
N TRP A 57 6.16 1.17 -8.95
CA TRP A 57 5.28 0.00 -8.92
C TRP A 57 5.85 -1.19 -9.69
N ARG A 58 6.67 -0.94 -10.71
CA ARG A 58 7.35 -2.00 -11.48
C ARG A 58 8.47 -2.66 -10.68
N HIS A 59 9.18 -1.88 -9.85
CA HIS A 59 10.35 -2.33 -9.08
C HIS A 59 10.37 -1.72 -7.66
N PRO A 60 9.44 -2.12 -6.77
CA PRO A 60 9.33 -1.54 -5.41
C PRO A 60 10.58 -1.79 -4.55
N ILE A 61 11.29 -2.89 -4.78
CA ILE A 61 12.53 -3.21 -4.07
C ILE A 61 13.63 -2.17 -4.29
N LEU A 62 13.68 -1.56 -5.48
CA LEU A 62 14.64 -0.51 -5.81
C LEU A 62 14.23 0.85 -5.23
N ASN A 63 12.98 0.97 -4.77
CA ASN A 63 12.37 2.22 -4.35
C ASN A 63 11.90 2.15 -2.90
N ASN A 64 12.81 1.90 -1.96
CA ASN A 64 12.63 1.80 -0.49
C ASN A 64 12.16 0.46 0.08
N GLY A 65 11.91 -0.56 -0.75
CA GLY A 65 11.61 -1.91 -0.27
C GLY A 65 10.26 -2.06 0.43
N ARG A 66 9.34 -1.09 0.27
CA ARG A 66 7.95 -1.19 0.73
C ARG A 66 7.04 -1.65 -0.40
N ASN A 67 5.91 -2.25 -0.05
CA ASN A 67 4.91 -2.76 -1.00
C ASN A 67 5.52 -3.83 -1.92
N LEU A 68 6.33 -4.71 -1.35
CA LEU A 68 6.88 -5.85 -2.09
C LEU A 68 5.75 -6.82 -2.41
N PRO A 69 5.76 -7.51 -3.56
CA PRO A 69 4.76 -8.53 -3.87
C PRO A 69 4.58 -9.59 -2.77
N THR A 70 5.67 -9.95 -2.08
CA THR A 70 5.65 -10.84 -0.92
C THR A 70 4.75 -10.37 0.22
N ASP A 71 4.67 -9.06 0.44
CA ASP A 71 3.87 -8.47 1.52
C ASP A 71 2.37 -8.71 1.29
N TYR A 72 1.98 -9.01 0.05
CA TYR A 72 0.60 -9.22 -0.38
C TYR A 72 0.18 -10.69 -0.45
N LEU A 73 1.07 -11.63 -0.11
CA LEU A 73 0.71 -13.06 -0.02
C LEU A 73 -0.22 -13.34 1.18
N HIS A 74 -0.15 -12.53 2.23
CA HIS A 74 -0.97 -12.64 3.43
C HIS A 74 -2.07 -11.58 3.50
N GLY A 75 -2.98 -11.66 4.48
CA GLY A 75 -4.02 -10.65 4.71
C GLY A 75 -5.38 -11.02 4.15
N GLU A 76 -5.83 -12.25 4.44
CA GLU A 76 -7.05 -12.86 3.91
C GLU A 76 -8.30 -12.02 4.21
N GLU A 77 -8.36 -11.40 5.39
CA GLU A 77 -9.54 -10.65 5.87
C GLU A 77 -9.99 -9.56 4.87
N ARG A 78 -9.04 -8.87 4.24
CA ARG A 78 -9.32 -7.82 3.25
C ARG A 78 -9.88 -8.40 1.96
N SER A 79 -9.33 -9.51 1.49
CA SER A 79 -9.82 -10.19 0.29
C SER A 79 -11.19 -10.82 0.53
N GLN A 80 -11.43 -11.39 1.70
CA GLN A 80 -12.76 -11.88 2.09
C GLN A 80 -13.78 -10.74 2.18
N PHE A 81 -13.38 -9.57 2.71
CA PHE A 81 -14.25 -8.39 2.71
C PHE A 81 -14.61 -7.97 1.28
N LEU A 82 -13.63 -7.96 0.36
CA LEU A 82 -13.87 -7.67 -1.05
C LEU A 82 -14.84 -8.68 -1.68
N VAL A 83 -14.66 -9.98 -1.45
CA VAL A 83 -15.59 -11.02 -1.95
C VAL A 83 -17.01 -10.75 -1.46
N ARG A 84 -17.21 -10.48 -0.17
CA ARG A 84 -18.53 -10.16 0.38
C ARG A 84 -19.14 -8.90 -0.23
N LEU A 85 -18.32 -7.93 -0.63
CA LEU A 85 -18.78 -6.73 -1.32
C LEU A 85 -19.23 -7.06 -2.75
N VAL A 86 -18.41 -7.82 -3.50
CA VAL A 86 -18.69 -8.21 -4.88
C VAL A 86 -19.95 -9.07 -4.97
N GLN A 87 -20.14 -10.03 -4.05
CA GLN A 87 -21.31 -10.90 -3.98
C GLN A 87 -22.64 -10.16 -3.83
N LYS A 88 -22.64 -8.93 -3.31
CA LYS A 88 -23.87 -8.14 -3.18
C LYS A 88 -24.37 -7.58 -4.51
N TYR A 89 -23.49 -7.48 -5.51
CA TYR A 89 -23.75 -6.71 -6.73
C TYR A 89 -23.44 -7.47 -8.01
N VAL A 90 -22.68 -8.56 -7.94
CA VAL A 90 -22.12 -9.24 -9.12
C VAL A 90 -22.35 -10.75 -9.02
N GLU A 91 -23.03 -11.29 -10.03
CA GLU A 91 -23.25 -12.72 -10.20
C GLU A 91 -21.95 -13.48 -10.50
N PRO A 92 -21.78 -14.74 -10.05
CA PRO A 92 -20.56 -15.55 -10.30
C PRO A 92 -20.19 -15.74 -11.77
N SER A 93 -21.16 -15.62 -12.68
CA SER A 93 -20.97 -15.79 -14.13
C SER A 93 -20.43 -14.54 -14.84
N ALA A 94 -20.34 -13.41 -14.13
CA ALA A 94 -19.86 -12.13 -14.66
C ALA A 94 -18.36 -12.19 -15.00
N LYS A 95 -17.94 -11.33 -15.93
CA LYS A 95 -16.53 -11.12 -16.26
C LYS A 95 -15.97 -10.02 -15.36
N ILE A 96 -14.89 -10.31 -14.64
CA ILE A 96 -14.24 -9.37 -13.72
C ILE A 96 -12.82 -9.10 -14.17
N LEU A 97 -12.47 -7.81 -14.26
CA LEU A 97 -11.12 -7.33 -14.54
C LEU A 97 -10.58 -6.59 -13.31
N GLU A 98 -9.43 -7.01 -12.78
CA GLU A 98 -8.69 -6.29 -11.74
C GLU A 98 -7.46 -5.61 -12.37
N ILE A 99 -7.38 -4.29 -12.23
CA ILE A 99 -6.22 -3.49 -12.64
C ILE A 99 -5.33 -3.29 -11.41
N GLY A 100 -4.05 -3.64 -11.52
CA GLY A 100 -3.14 -3.69 -10.37
C GLY A 100 -3.44 -4.90 -9.50
N SER A 101 -3.56 -6.09 -10.12
CA SER A 101 -3.91 -7.33 -9.43
C SER A 101 -2.81 -7.83 -8.49
N ASN A 102 -1.60 -7.28 -8.57
CA ASN A 102 -0.44 -7.70 -7.79
C ASN A 102 -0.23 -9.23 -7.91
N VAL A 103 0.04 -9.93 -6.81
CA VAL A 103 0.14 -11.40 -6.76
C VAL A 103 -1.18 -12.14 -6.99
N GLY A 104 -2.27 -11.44 -7.33
CA GLY A 104 -3.56 -12.05 -7.67
C GLY A 104 -4.39 -12.51 -6.48
N ARG A 105 -4.06 -12.09 -5.24
CA ARG A 105 -4.76 -12.54 -4.03
C ARG A 105 -6.28 -12.34 -4.13
N ASN A 106 -6.75 -11.18 -4.56
CA ASN A 106 -8.20 -10.95 -4.68
C ASN A 106 -8.84 -11.85 -5.73
N LEU A 107 -8.20 -12.04 -6.88
CA LEU A 107 -8.66 -12.96 -7.92
C LEU A 107 -8.75 -14.39 -7.41
N TYR A 108 -7.76 -14.85 -6.64
CA TYR A 108 -7.79 -16.17 -6.00
C TYR A 108 -9.01 -16.33 -5.07
N TYR A 109 -9.28 -15.33 -4.23
CA TYR A 109 -10.45 -15.36 -3.34
C TYR A 109 -11.79 -15.28 -4.08
N LEU A 110 -11.86 -14.52 -5.18
CA LEU A 110 -13.03 -14.50 -6.05
C LEU A 110 -13.21 -15.86 -6.76
N PHE A 111 -12.13 -16.48 -7.21
CA PHE A 111 -12.17 -17.80 -7.83
C PHE A 111 -12.75 -18.85 -6.88
N ASN A 112 -12.24 -18.88 -5.64
CA ASN A 112 -12.75 -19.77 -4.59
C ASN A 112 -14.21 -19.49 -4.19
N ALA A 113 -14.68 -18.27 -4.42
CA ALA A 113 -16.08 -17.88 -4.21
C ALA A 113 -17.00 -18.19 -5.41
N GLY A 114 -16.49 -18.82 -6.48
CA GLY A 114 -17.25 -19.27 -7.63
C GLY A 114 -17.19 -18.36 -8.86
N TYR A 115 -16.43 -17.25 -8.81
CA TYR A 115 -16.24 -16.39 -9.98
C TYR A 115 -15.19 -16.99 -10.91
N THR A 116 -15.59 -17.39 -12.12
CA THR A 116 -14.71 -18.17 -13.03
C THR A 116 -14.14 -17.37 -14.20
N LYS A 117 -14.68 -16.18 -14.49
CA LYS A 117 -14.23 -15.33 -15.61
C LYS A 117 -13.44 -14.13 -15.10
N LEU A 118 -12.26 -14.42 -14.57
CA LEU A 118 -11.38 -13.46 -13.92
C LEU A 118 -10.21 -13.08 -14.84
N THR A 119 -9.81 -11.81 -14.79
CA THR A 119 -8.62 -11.31 -15.50
C THR A 119 -7.90 -10.31 -14.62
N GLY A 120 -6.59 -10.49 -14.47
CA GLY A 120 -5.71 -9.56 -13.78
C GLY A 120 -4.80 -8.83 -14.77
N VAL A 121 -4.56 -7.54 -14.53
CA VAL A 121 -3.53 -6.76 -15.22
C VAL A 121 -2.54 -6.25 -14.17
N GLU A 122 -1.29 -6.62 -14.33
CA GLU A 122 -0.20 -6.24 -13.44
C GLU A 122 1.02 -5.82 -14.27
N ILE A 123 1.75 -4.81 -13.79
CA ILE A 123 2.96 -4.27 -14.46
C ILE A 123 4.24 -4.82 -13.84
N ASN A 124 4.19 -5.28 -12.59
CA ASN A 124 5.29 -5.87 -11.86
C ASN A 124 5.43 -7.36 -12.21
N LYS A 125 6.52 -7.72 -12.88
CA LYS A 125 6.80 -9.10 -13.29
C LYS A 125 6.98 -10.06 -12.11
N ASP A 126 7.63 -9.64 -11.03
CA ASP A 126 7.81 -10.48 -9.82
C ASP A 126 6.46 -10.76 -9.14
N ALA A 127 5.51 -9.82 -9.22
CA ALA A 127 4.15 -10.07 -8.73
C ALA A 127 3.41 -11.11 -9.59
N ILE A 128 3.55 -11.03 -10.92
CA ILE A 128 2.95 -12.00 -11.87
C ILE A 128 3.52 -13.40 -11.66
N GLU A 129 4.85 -13.52 -11.56
CA GLU A 129 5.52 -14.83 -11.35
C GLU A 129 5.04 -15.51 -10.06
N ARG A 130 4.71 -14.73 -9.03
CA ARG A 130 4.17 -15.25 -7.77
C ARG A 130 2.69 -15.62 -7.83
N MET A 131 1.95 -15.12 -8.81
CA MET A 131 0.54 -15.47 -8.99
C MET A 131 0.35 -16.94 -9.32
N GLU A 132 1.34 -17.57 -9.98
CA GLU A 132 1.34 -19.00 -10.30
C GLU A 132 1.50 -19.90 -9.06
N LEU A 133 1.78 -19.32 -7.89
CA LEU A 133 2.01 -20.05 -6.63
C LEU A 133 0.77 -20.11 -5.72
N LEU A 134 -0.33 -19.45 -6.08
CA LEU A 134 -1.59 -19.41 -5.32
C LEU A 134 -2.63 -20.36 -5.90
#